data_AF-A0A536Z1G0-F1
#
_entry.id   AF-A0A536Z1G0-F1
#
_cell.length_a   1.000
_cell.length_b   1.000
_cell.length_c   1.000
_cell.angle_alpha   90.00
_cell.angle_beta   90.00
_cell.angle_gamma   90.00
#
_symmetry.space_group_name_H-M   'P 1'
#
loop_
_entity.id
_entity.type
_entity.pdbx_description
1 polymer ?
#
loop_
_entity_poly.entity_id
_entity_poly.type
_entity_poly.pdbx_seq_one_letter_code
_entity_poly.pdbx_strand_id
1 'polypeptide(L)'
;MATTAALQISHLFIARSWRGLFLVMLVSLHLAAMRGTEDFWARGLMLAHFGLFILWQPFMRGEHRLTSAQVAAVAAIALGTLYFLNWWLLALWVSVLSGIVGGKVFLFQARWLRRFYLVVLLYLVSLLLIWIVPNTFIRVPLPNEVELLAQYGLPVLFLVMVAIPAETDSAETPQIIDFFYAAMIVLLLIALALGSFAFMTVGGIDYILALSYSMLIIAGVLLLLSFAWNPRAGFSGLSVYFSRYLLSIGLPFERWLYFLAELSQLETKPERFMKEACVGLARLPWVSGGFWHTAGESGDFGKVSKNSVEFTNQEIHLRVFTRLPLSPSLVWHFQLLGQLLGEFYVAKQREQKLQQQTYVQAVHETGARMTHDVKNLLQSLNVLCAAAERDTAPDAGGELSSLMRRQLPAITQRLQQTLDKLQKPDASNGRFIKADTWWEG
;
A
#
# COMPACT_ATOMS: atom_id res chain seq x y z
N MET A 1 -5.07 26.30 -28.07
CA MET A 1 -4.56 27.28 -27.08
C MET A 1 -5.68 28.05 -26.37
N ALA A 2 -6.73 28.53 -27.06
CA ALA A 2 -7.87 29.19 -26.39
C ALA A 2 -8.70 28.24 -25.49
N THR A 3 -8.86 26.98 -25.88
CA THR A 3 -9.61 25.95 -25.12
C THR A 3 -8.90 25.53 -23.83
N THR A 4 -7.57 25.46 -23.83
CA THR A 4 -6.75 25.14 -22.65
C THR A 4 -6.74 26.27 -21.63
N ALA A 5 -6.74 27.52 -22.09
CA ALA A 5 -6.85 28.69 -21.22
C ALA A 5 -8.24 28.80 -20.56
N ALA A 6 -9.32 28.54 -21.31
CA ALA A 6 -10.68 28.53 -20.77
C ALA A 6 -10.88 27.42 -19.71
N LEU A 7 -10.27 26.25 -19.90
CA LEU A 7 -10.26 25.16 -18.92
C LEU A 7 -9.44 25.51 -17.67
N GLN A 8 -8.27 26.14 -17.82
CA GLN A 8 -7.47 26.57 -16.65
C GLN A 8 -8.17 27.66 -15.83
N ILE A 9 -8.84 28.60 -16.50
CA ILE A 9 -9.64 29.64 -15.84
C ILE A 9 -10.85 29.03 -15.12
N SER A 10 -11.53 28.05 -15.74
CA SER A 10 -12.63 27.36 -15.08
C SER A 10 -12.15 26.55 -13.87
N HIS A 11 -10.99 25.91 -13.92
CA HIS A 11 -10.40 25.20 -12.78
C HIS A 11 -10.02 26.14 -11.61
N LEU A 12 -9.42 27.30 -11.91
CA LEU A 12 -9.11 28.32 -10.90
C LEU A 12 -10.39 28.92 -10.29
N PHE A 13 -11.43 29.11 -11.10
CA PHE A 13 -12.72 29.60 -10.65
C PHE A 13 -13.44 28.55 -9.78
N ILE A 14 -13.41 27.27 -10.17
CA ILE A 14 -13.99 26.15 -9.40
C ILE A 14 -13.26 25.96 -8.07
N ALA A 15 -11.93 26.06 -8.05
CA ALA A 15 -11.14 25.99 -6.81
C ALA A 15 -11.45 27.14 -5.85
N ARG A 16 -11.69 28.35 -6.38
CA ARG A 16 -12.01 29.54 -5.58
C ARG A 16 -13.49 29.65 -5.20
N SER A 17 -14.40 29.04 -5.96
CA SER A 17 -15.86 29.12 -5.79
C SER A 17 -16.52 27.79 -5.39
N TRP A 18 -15.75 26.78 -5.01
CA TRP A 18 -16.25 25.45 -4.65
C TRP A 18 -17.40 25.48 -3.63
N ARG A 19 -17.39 26.43 -2.67
CA ARG A 19 -18.43 26.57 -1.65
C ARG A 19 -19.73 27.08 -2.26
N GLY A 20 -19.64 28.01 -3.20
CA GLY A 20 -20.78 28.52 -3.95
C GLY A 20 -21.42 27.42 -4.80
N LEU A 21 -20.60 26.67 -5.54
CA LEU A 21 -21.06 25.52 -6.31
C LEU A 21 -21.77 24.48 -5.43
N PHE A 22 -21.18 24.16 -4.28
CA PHE A 22 -21.76 23.22 -3.33
C PHE A 22 -23.08 23.73 -2.72
N LEU A 23 -23.17 25.03 -2.40
CA LEU A 23 -24.42 25.62 -1.91
C LEU A 23 -25.51 25.63 -2.98
N VAL A 24 -25.20 25.99 -4.22
CA VAL A 24 -26.15 25.94 -5.33
C VAL A 24 -26.63 24.50 -5.56
N MET A 25 -25.72 23.52 -5.45
CA MET A 25 -26.06 22.10 -5.50
C MET A 25 -27.08 21.72 -4.40
N LEU A 26 -26.89 22.15 -3.15
CA LEU A 26 -27.83 21.89 -2.06
C LEU A 26 -29.17 22.62 -2.21
N VAL A 27 -29.16 23.86 -2.69
CA VAL A 27 -30.38 24.64 -2.96
C VAL A 27 -31.20 23.97 -4.07
N SER A 28 -30.55 23.49 -5.13
CA SER A 28 -31.22 22.75 -6.22
C SER A 28 -31.89 21.48 -5.68
N LEU A 29 -31.20 20.74 -4.81
CA LEU A 29 -31.77 19.56 -4.13
C LEU A 29 -32.97 19.93 -3.25
N HIS A 30 -32.86 21.03 -2.50
CA HIS A 30 -33.93 21.51 -1.62
C HIS A 30 -35.21 21.80 -2.40
N LEU A 31 -35.09 22.62 -3.45
CA LEU A 31 -36.21 23.03 -4.29
C LEU A 31 -36.84 21.84 -5.02
N ALA A 32 -36.01 20.88 -5.46
CA ALA A 32 -36.49 19.63 -6.06
C ALA A 32 -37.29 18.80 -5.05
N ALA A 33 -36.79 18.66 -3.82
CA ALA A 33 -37.47 17.90 -2.77
C ALA A 33 -38.81 18.55 -2.35
N MET A 34 -38.86 19.87 -2.25
CA MET A 34 -40.08 20.60 -1.87
C MET A 34 -41.17 20.56 -2.95
N ARG A 35 -40.80 20.57 -4.23
CA ARG A 35 -41.77 20.46 -5.34
C ARG A 35 -42.34 19.05 -5.53
N GLY A 36 -41.71 18.04 -4.94
CA GLY A 36 -42.13 16.65 -5.04
C GLY A 36 -41.68 15.97 -6.34
N THR A 37 -41.62 14.64 -6.33
CA THR A 37 -41.01 13.85 -7.42
C THR A 37 -41.86 13.75 -8.69
N GLU A 38 -43.13 14.16 -8.61
CA GLU A 38 -44.07 14.12 -9.73
C GLU A 38 -43.95 15.36 -10.64
N ASP A 39 -43.46 16.49 -10.14
CA ASP A 39 -43.31 17.72 -10.91
C ASP A 39 -42.14 17.62 -11.92
N PHE A 40 -42.39 18.09 -13.14
CA PHE A 40 -41.39 18.18 -14.20
C PHE A 40 -40.22 19.08 -13.79
N TRP A 41 -40.49 20.18 -13.10
CA TRP A 41 -39.43 21.09 -12.64
C TRP A 41 -38.53 20.46 -11.58
N ALA A 42 -39.07 19.62 -10.70
CA ALA A 42 -38.28 18.90 -9.71
C ALA A 42 -37.26 17.97 -10.37
N ARG A 43 -37.65 17.31 -11.47
CA ARG A 43 -36.75 16.46 -12.25
C ARG A 43 -35.63 17.27 -12.93
N GLY A 44 -35.96 18.44 -13.49
CA GLY A 44 -34.97 19.37 -14.04
C GLY A 44 -33.97 19.87 -12.99
N LEU A 45 -34.46 20.22 -11.80
CA LEU A 45 -33.63 20.64 -10.67
C LEU A 45 -32.75 19.50 -10.13
N MET A 46 -33.24 18.26 -10.11
CA MET A 46 -32.42 17.09 -9.78
C MET A 46 -31.33 16.87 -10.81
N LEU A 47 -31.62 17.03 -12.11
CA LEU A 47 -30.61 16.90 -13.15
C LEU A 47 -29.51 17.98 -13.03
N ALA A 48 -29.90 19.22 -12.72
CA ALA A 48 -28.95 20.28 -12.38
C ALA A 48 -28.11 19.92 -11.14
N HIS A 49 -28.74 19.35 -10.10
CA HIS A 49 -28.05 18.87 -8.90
C HIS A 49 -27.00 17.80 -9.23
N PHE A 50 -27.33 16.78 -10.04
CA PHE A 50 -26.38 15.76 -10.47
C PHE A 50 -25.22 16.34 -11.28
N GLY A 51 -25.50 17.27 -12.20
CA GLY A 51 -24.46 17.97 -12.96
C GLY A 51 -23.49 18.74 -12.05
N LEU A 52 -24.02 19.47 -11.07
CA LEU A 52 -23.23 20.18 -10.06
C LEU A 52 -22.44 19.23 -9.16
N PHE A 53 -23.03 18.10 -8.78
CA PHE A 53 -22.38 17.06 -7.98
C PHE A 53 -21.18 16.45 -8.70
N ILE A 54 -21.33 16.13 -10.00
CA ILE A 54 -20.24 15.61 -10.84
C ILE A 54 -19.11 16.65 -10.95
N LEU A 55 -19.44 17.93 -11.10
CA LEU A 55 -18.45 19.01 -11.14
C LEU A 55 -17.74 19.20 -9.79
N TRP A 56 -18.44 18.98 -8.68
CA TRP A 56 -17.88 19.08 -7.33
C TRP A 56 -16.96 17.91 -6.97
N GLN A 57 -17.22 16.71 -7.49
CA GLN A 57 -16.40 15.54 -7.20
C GLN A 57 -15.09 15.52 -8.01
N PRO A 58 -13.93 15.27 -7.38
CA PRO A 58 -12.62 15.23 -8.03
C PRO A 58 -12.40 13.97 -8.91
N PHE A 59 -13.45 13.22 -9.26
CA PHE A 59 -13.35 12.08 -10.20
C PHE A 59 -12.88 12.52 -11.59
N MET A 60 -13.15 13.77 -11.97
CA MET A 60 -12.66 14.38 -13.21
C MET A 60 -11.37 15.18 -12.97
N ARG A 61 -10.28 14.52 -12.55
CA ARG A 61 -8.95 15.09 -12.78
C ARG A 61 -8.81 15.26 -14.29
N GLY A 62 -8.68 16.52 -14.76
CA GLY A 62 -8.70 16.92 -16.17
C GLY A 62 -7.59 16.33 -17.06
N GLU A 63 -6.88 15.31 -16.60
CA GLU A 63 -5.81 14.61 -17.31
C GLU A 63 -6.32 13.40 -18.11
N HIS A 64 -7.56 12.95 -17.88
CA HIS A 64 -8.18 11.88 -18.67
C HIS A 64 -9.37 12.41 -19.47
N ARG A 65 -9.26 12.33 -20.80
CA ARG A 65 -10.39 12.57 -21.71
C ARG A 65 -11.49 11.57 -21.36
N LEU A 66 -12.68 12.07 -21.09
CA LEU A 66 -13.87 11.24 -20.86
C LEU A 66 -14.04 10.29 -22.05
N THR A 67 -14.05 9.00 -21.79
CA THR A 67 -14.33 8.00 -22.83
C THR A 67 -15.79 8.11 -23.27
N SER A 68 -16.08 7.81 -24.54
CA SER A 68 -17.46 7.80 -25.05
C SER A 68 -18.40 6.92 -24.20
N ALA A 69 -17.87 5.84 -23.64
CA ALA A 69 -18.57 4.98 -22.68
C ALA A 69 -18.96 5.70 -21.39
N GLN A 70 -18.09 6.54 -20.82
CA GLN A 70 -18.40 7.33 -19.61
C GLN A 70 -19.45 8.40 -19.90
N VAL A 71 -19.37 9.08 -21.05
CA VAL A 71 -20.38 10.06 -21.48
C VAL A 71 -21.74 9.38 -21.66
N ALA A 72 -21.77 8.21 -22.32
CA ALA A 72 -22.98 7.42 -22.48
C ALA A 72 -23.54 6.95 -21.12
N ALA A 73 -22.68 6.53 -20.19
CA ALA A 73 -23.10 6.13 -18.85
C ALA A 73 -23.70 7.31 -18.05
N VAL A 74 -23.07 8.49 -18.09
CA VAL A 74 -23.60 9.70 -17.46
C VAL A 74 -24.95 10.10 -18.08
N ALA A 75 -25.07 10.04 -19.41
CA ALA A 75 -26.33 10.32 -20.10
C ALA A 75 -27.43 9.31 -19.73
N ALA A 76 -27.10 8.02 -19.65
CA ALA A 76 -28.02 6.97 -19.23
C ALA A 76 -28.48 7.15 -17.77
N ILE A 77 -27.57 7.53 -16.86
CA ILE A 77 -27.92 7.84 -15.46
C ILE A 77 -28.83 9.07 -15.40
N ALA A 78 -28.52 10.13 -16.16
CA ALA A 78 -29.33 11.34 -16.20
C ALA A 78 -30.76 11.06 -16.73
N LEU A 79 -30.88 10.32 -17.83
CA LEU A 79 -32.16 9.90 -18.40
C LEU A 79 -32.92 8.94 -17.47
N GLY A 80 -32.22 7.99 -16.86
CA GLY A 80 -32.78 7.08 -15.86
C GLY A 80 -33.35 7.86 -14.68
N THR A 81 -32.64 8.89 -14.22
CA THR A 81 -33.12 9.71 -13.11
C THR A 81 -34.32 10.57 -13.49
N LEU A 82 -34.36 11.11 -14.72
CA LEU A 82 -35.53 11.81 -15.25
C LEU A 82 -36.78 10.92 -15.28
N TYR A 83 -36.62 9.63 -15.57
CA TYR A 83 -37.75 8.70 -15.70
C TYR A 83 -38.16 8.05 -14.38
N PHE A 84 -37.20 7.65 -13.54
CA PHE A 84 -37.41 6.89 -12.31
C PHE A 84 -37.34 7.73 -11.03
N LEU A 85 -37.39 9.07 -11.11
CA LEU A 85 -37.39 9.91 -9.90
C LEU A 85 -38.62 9.61 -9.05
N ASN A 86 -38.38 8.92 -7.94
CA ASN A 86 -39.37 8.63 -6.91
C ASN A 86 -38.77 8.96 -5.54
N TRP A 87 -39.62 9.01 -4.52
CA TRP A 87 -39.19 9.33 -3.16
C TRP A 87 -38.13 8.35 -2.62
N TRP A 88 -38.20 7.08 -3.02
CA TRP A 88 -37.23 6.05 -2.65
C TRP A 88 -35.82 6.34 -3.18
N LEU A 89 -35.71 6.70 -4.45
CA LEU A 89 -34.46 7.07 -5.10
C LEU A 89 -33.89 8.33 -4.46
N LEU A 90 -34.75 9.29 -4.13
CA LEU A 90 -34.35 10.52 -3.47
C LEU A 90 -33.86 10.25 -2.03
N ALA A 91 -34.51 9.36 -1.28
CA ALA A 91 -34.07 8.92 0.04
C ALA A 91 -32.71 8.21 -0.02
N LEU A 92 -32.55 7.30 -0.98
CA LEU A 92 -31.29 6.59 -1.21
C LEU A 92 -30.17 7.56 -1.60
N TRP A 93 -30.45 8.47 -2.53
CA TRP A 93 -29.50 9.48 -2.99
C TRP A 93 -29.05 10.41 -1.86
N VAL A 94 -29.98 10.95 -1.07
CA VAL A 94 -29.65 11.83 0.06
C VAL A 94 -28.91 11.08 1.16
N SER A 95 -29.21 9.80 1.38
CA SER A 95 -28.45 8.94 2.30
C SER A 95 -26.99 8.78 1.84
N VAL A 96 -26.78 8.44 0.57
CA VAL A 96 -25.43 8.30 -0.02
C VAL A 96 -24.68 9.63 0.01
N LEU A 97 -25.32 10.73 -0.37
CA LEU A 97 -24.74 12.08 -0.31
C LEU A 97 -24.33 12.45 1.11
N SER A 98 -25.17 12.13 2.11
CA SER A 98 -24.87 12.30 3.53
C SER A 98 -23.66 11.47 3.95
N GLY A 99 -23.53 10.24 3.47
CA GLY A 99 -22.36 9.39 3.68
C GLY A 99 -21.08 9.99 3.11
N ILE A 100 -21.11 10.43 1.85
CA ILE A 100 -19.95 11.04 1.16
C ILE A 100 -19.50 12.31 1.89
N VAL A 101 -20.44 13.16 2.29
CA VAL A 101 -20.15 14.40 3.03
C VAL A 101 -19.69 14.08 4.46
N GLY A 102 -20.38 13.18 5.15
CA GLY A 102 -20.09 12.78 6.52
C GLY A 102 -18.74 12.09 6.67
N GLY A 103 -18.34 11.28 5.69
CA GLY A 103 -17.01 10.68 5.64
C GLY A 103 -15.90 11.73 5.62
N LYS A 104 -16.12 12.88 4.97
CA LYS A 104 -15.17 13.99 4.93
C LYS A 104 -15.07 14.76 6.26
N VAL A 105 -16.10 14.77 7.10
CA VAL A 105 -16.12 15.53 8.38
C VAL A 105 -15.02 15.07 9.34
N PHE A 106 -14.71 13.77 9.36
CA PHE A 106 -13.77 13.17 10.32
C PHE A 106 -12.29 13.31 9.91
N LEU A 107 -12.00 13.69 8.66
CA LEU A 107 -10.65 13.80 8.13
C LEU A 107 -10.06 15.21 8.22
N PHE A 108 -10.90 16.26 8.24
CA PHE A 108 -10.41 17.63 8.21
C PHE A 108 -9.96 18.14 9.59
N GLN A 109 -8.70 18.56 9.67
CA GLN A 109 -8.13 19.21 10.86
C GLN A 109 -8.58 20.67 11.01
N ALA A 110 -8.97 21.33 9.90
CA ALA A 110 -9.42 22.72 9.89
C ALA A 110 -10.79 22.88 10.56
N ARG A 111 -10.84 23.70 11.62
CA ARG A 111 -12.02 23.82 12.51
C ARG A 111 -13.24 24.40 11.80
N TRP A 112 -13.08 25.32 10.86
CA TRP A 112 -14.20 25.96 10.17
C TRP A 112 -14.73 25.12 9.02
N LEU A 113 -13.84 24.46 8.28
CA LEU A 113 -14.22 23.50 7.24
C LEU A 113 -14.99 22.32 7.83
N ARG A 114 -14.56 21.79 8.98
CA ARG A 114 -15.29 20.75 9.71
C ARG A 114 -16.69 21.22 10.12
N ARG A 115 -16.83 22.44 10.65
CA ARG A 115 -18.13 23.02 11.00
C ARG A 115 -19.05 23.18 9.79
N PHE A 116 -18.50 23.63 8.65
CA PHE A 116 -19.26 23.73 7.40
C PHE A 116 -19.87 22.37 7.01
N TYR A 117 -19.06 21.32 6.96
CA TYR A 117 -19.56 19.99 6.62
C TYR A 117 -20.49 19.38 7.67
N LEU A 118 -20.32 19.70 8.95
CA LEU A 118 -21.29 19.33 9.99
C LEU A 118 -22.66 19.98 9.76
N VAL A 119 -22.70 21.26 9.39
CA VAL A 119 -23.97 21.95 9.06
C VAL A 119 -24.61 21.33 7.81
N VAL A 120 -23.80 20.96 6.82
CA VAL A 120 -24.29 20.24 5.62
C VAL A 120 -24.88 18.89 5.98
N LEU A 121 -24.17 18.10 6.80
CA LEU A 121 -24.64 16.79 7.25
C LEU A 121 -25.95 16.95 8.04
N LEU A 122 -26.02 17.93 8.95
CA LEU A 122 -27.23 18.24 9.70
C LEU A 122 -28.39 18.58 8.76
N TYR A 123 -28.15 19.41 7.74
CA TYR A 123 -29.16 19.75 6.73
C TYR A 123 -29.65 18.51 5.98
N LEU A 124 -28.74 17.66 5.46
CA LEU A 124 -29.11 16.49 4.66
C LEU A 124 -29.87 15.45 5.49
N VAL A 125 -29.42 15.19 6.73
CA VAL A 125 -30.09 14.26 7.65
C VAL A 125 -31.47 14.80 8.04
N SER A 126 -31.58 16.11 8.29
CA SER A 126 -32.87 16.73 8.61
C SER A 126 -33.82 16.69 7.41
N LEU A 127 -33.34 16.99 6.20
CA LEU A 127 -34.14 16.87 4.97
C LEU A 127 -34.62 15.42 4.76
N LEU A 128 -33.74 14.45 4.99
CA LEU A 128 -34.06 13.03 4.88
C LEU A 128 -35.18 12.63 5.85
N LEU A 129 -35.01 12.92 7.14
CA LEU A 129 -35.91 12.44 8.18
C LEU A 129 -37.20 13.28 8.31
N ILE A 130 -37.15 14.58 8.09
CA ILE A 130 -38.31 15.47 8.29
C ILE A 130 -39.22 15.49 7.06
N TRP A 131 -38.66 15.37 5.85
CA TRP A 131 -39.42 15.56 4.62
C TRP A 131 -39.43 14.31 3.73
N ILE A 132 -38.27 13.75 3.40
CA ILE A 132 -38.19 12.70 2.38
C ILE A 132 -38.78 11.38 2.88
N VAL A 133 -38.36 10.93 4.07
CA VAL A 133 -38.80 9.66 4.67
C VAL A 133 -40.31 9.67 4.94
N PRO A 134 -40.91 10.71 5.54
CA PRO A 134 -42.36 10.74 5.69
C PRO A 134 -43.11 10.66 4.37
N ASN A 135 -42.68 11.41 3.34
CA ASN A 135 -43.29 11.35 2.01
C ASN A 135 -43.05 10.01 1.27
N THR A 136 -42.01 9.23 1.61
CA THR A 136 -41.84 7.86 1.07
C THR A 136 -42.89 6.87 1.58
N PHE A 137 -43.32 7.02 2.83
CA PHE A 137 -44.08 5.98 3.54
C PHE A 137 -45.51 6.39 3.87
N ILE A 138 -45.74 7.67 4.17
CA ILE A 138 -47.01 8.23 4.59
C ILE A 138 -47.71 8.79 3.36
N ARG A 139 -48.90 8.27 3.07
CA ARG A 139 -49.73 8.74 1.94
C ARG A 139 -50.70 9.87 2.33
N VAL A 140 -50.69 10.25 3.60
CA VAL A 140 -51.51 11.32 4.18
C VAL A 140 -50.67 12.60 4.26
N PRO A 141 -51.24 13.78 3.98
CA PRO A 141 -50.52 15.05 4.14
C PRO A 141 -49.97 15.20 5.56
N LEU A 142 -48.73 15.66 5.63
CA LEU A 142 -48.05 15.94 6.90
C LEU A 142 -48.72 17.11 7.63
N PRO A 143 -48.56 17.20 8.96
CA PRO A 143 -48.99 18.39 9.69
C PRO A 143 -48.34 19.65 9.13
N ASN A 144 -49.11 20.75 9.03
CA ASN A 144 -48.66 22.03 8.48
C ASN A 144 -47.37 22.55 9.16
N GLU A 145 -47.17 22.26 10.44
CA GLU A 145 -45.96 22.65 11.18
C GLU A 145 -44.68 22.01 10.62
N VAL A 146 -44.76 20.72 10.24
CA VAL A 146 -43.64 19.96 9.66
C VAL A 146 -43.33 20.48 8.26
N GLU A 147 -44.36 20.80 7.49
CA GLU A 147 -44.23 21.38 6.16
C GLU A 147 -43.58 22.77 6.22
N LEU A 148 -44.04 23.65 7.12
CA LEU A 148 -43.43 24.98 7.32
C LEU A 148 -41.98 24.87 7.78
N LEU A 149 -41.67 23.94 8.68
CA LEU A 149 -40.31 23.69 9.14
C LEU A 149 -39.41 23.19 7.99
N ALA A 150 -39.92 22.30 7.15
CA ALA A 150 -39.19 21.78 6.00
C ALA A 150 -38.94 22.87 4.94
N GLN A 151 -39.97 23.66 4.60
CA GLN A 151 -39.90 24.68 3.55
C GLN A 151 -39.11 25.93 3.96
N TYR A 152 -39.26 26.40 5.20
CA TYR A 152 -38.67 27.67 5.64
C TYR A 152 -37.59 27.50 6.71
N GLY A 153 -37.69 26.48 7.56
CA GLY A 153 -36.70 26.23 8.62
C GLY A 153 -35.39 25.66 8.08
N LEU A 154 -35.43 24.65 7.21
CA LEU A 154 -34.21 24.01 6.68
C LEU A 154 -33.32 24.96 5.86
N PRO A 155 -33.84 25.86 4.99
CA PRO A 155 -33.02 26.81 4.26
C PRO A 155 -32.22 27.79 5.12
N VAL A 156 -32.63 28.03 6.38
CA VAL A 156 -31.85 28.86 7.33
C VAL A 156 -30.44 28.29 7.52
N LEU A 157 -30.27 26.97 7.42
CA LEU A 157 -28.95 26.34 7.49
C LEU A 157 -28.03 26.78 6.35
N PHE A 158 -28.55 27.15 5.17
CA PHE A 158 -27.74 27.70 4.09
C PHE A 158 -27.15 29.07 4.45
N LEU A 159 -27.91 29.91 5.17
CA LEU A 159 -27.39 31.19 5.68
C LEU A 159 -26.24 30.96 6.67
N VAL A 160 -26.40 29.98 7.56
CA VAL A 160 -25.34 29.56 8.49
C VAL A 160 -24.11 29.08 7.72
N MET A 161 -24.28 28.29 6.65
CA MET A 161 -23.17 27.81 5.82
C MET A 161 -22.41 28.94 5.11
N VAL A 162 -23.11 30.01 4.69
CA VAL A 162 -22.51 31.22 4.10
C VAL A 162 -21.73 32.03 5.15
N ALA A 163 -22.23 32.11 6.38
CA ALA A 163 -21.59 32.85 7.47
C ALA A 163 -20.28 32.22 7.99
N ILE A 164 -20.03 30.93 7.72
CA ILE A 164 -18.82 30.23 8.18
C ILE A 164 -17.59 30.73 7.41
N PRO A 165 -16.51 31.18 8.08
CA PRO A 165 -15.28 31.67 7.43
C PRO A 165 -14.69 30.70 6.40
N ALA A 166 -14.15 31.23 5.31
CA ALA A 166 -13.47 30.46 4.28
C ALA A 166 -12.02 30.17 4.67
N GLU A 167 -11.76 28.96 5.15
CA GLU A 167 -10.41 28.38 5.18
C GLU A 167 -10.14 27.72 3.82
N THR A 168 -9.01 28.05 3.19
CA THR A 168 -8.55 27.39 1.97
C THR A 168 -8.06 25.99 2.33
N ASP A 169 -8.70 24.99 1.76
CA ASP A 169 -8.29 23.60 1.91
C ASP A 169 -6.89 23.44 1.27
N SER A 170 -5.88 23.10 2.05
CA SER A 170 -4.54 22.82 1.53
C SER A 170 -4.64 21.57 0.64
N ALA A 171 -4.64 21.77 -0.67
CA ALA A 171 -4.88 20.78 -1.71
C ALA A 171 -3.84 19.63 -1.79
N GLU A 172 -3.00 19.45 -0.77
CA GLU A 172 -1.88 18.49 -0.78
C GLU A 172 -2.14 17.18 -0.04
N THR A 173 -3.19 17.07 0.78
CA THR A 173 -3.51 15.77 1.38
C THR A 173 -4.38 14.95 0.42
N PRO A 174 -3.96 13.73 0.02
CA PRO A 174 -4.79 12.85 -0.78
C PRO A 174 -6.16 12.73 -0.10
N GLN A 175 -7.22 13.18 -0.78
CA GLN A 175 -8.60 13.10 -0.31
C GLN A 175 -9.06 11.64 -0.33
N ILE A 176 -8.55 10.85 0.62
CA ILE A 176 -9.05 9.50 0.88
C ILE A 176 -10.36 9.72 1.62
N ILE A 177 -11.47 9.66 0.89
CA ILE A 177 -12.78 9.50 1.54
C ILE A 177 -12.67 8.27 2.41
N ASP A 178 -12.91 8.41 3.71
CA ASP A 178 -12.96 7.25 4.58
C ASP A 178 -14.25 6.48 4.27
N PHE A 179 -14.13 5.52 3.35
CA PHE A 179 -15.21 4.68 2.89
C PHE A 179 -15.90 3.95 4.05
N PHE A 180 -15.18 3.67 5.14
CA PHE A 180 -15.74 3.01 6.30
C PHE A 180 -16.72 3.93 7.04
N TYR A 181 -16.33 5.17 7.38
CA TYR A 181 -17.25 6.12 8.03
C TYR A 181 -18.41 6.52 7.10
N ALA A 182 -18.13 6.71 5.81
CA ALA A 182 -19.18 7.00 4.84
C ALA A 182 -20.22 5.87 4.79
N ALA A 183 -19.79 4.61 4.70
CA ALA A 183 -20.67 3.44 4.71
C ALA A 183 -21.43 3.31 6.05
N MET A 184 -20.78 3.54 7.19
CA MET A 184 -21.44 3.52 8.49
C MET A 184 -22.55 4.56 8.60
N ILE A 185 -22.32 5.79 8.13
CA ILE A 185 -23.34 6.85 8.15
C ILE A 185 -24.52 6.47 7.26
N VAL A 186 -24.28 5.96 6.05
CA VAL A 186 -25.34 5.51 5.15
C VAL A 186 -26.16 4.40 5.81
N LEU A 187 -25.49 3.37 6.36
CA LEU A 187 -26.15 2.24 7.00
C LEU A 187 -26.94 2.68 8.23
N LEU A 188 -26.41 3.62 9.01
CA LEU A 188 -27.10 4.22 10.15
C LEU A 188 -28.38 4.96 9.72
N LEU A 189 -28.31 5.77 8.66
CA LEU A 189 -29.46 6.51 8.13
C LEU A 189 -30.51 5.56 7.55
N ILE A 190 -30.10 4.52 6.83
CA ILE A 190 -30.98 3.47 6.34
C ILE A 190 -31.66 2.76 7.52
N ALA A 191 -30.89 2.33 8.53
CA ALA A 191 -31.42 1.67 9.72
C ALA A 191 -32.40 2.58 10.48
N LEU A 192 -32.11 3.88 10.59
CA LEU A 192 -33.00 4.85 11.23
C LEU A 192 -34.29 5.07 10.43
N ALA A 193 -34.21 5.19 9.10
CA ALA A 193 -35.37 5.36 8.23
C ALA A 193 -36.27 4.12 8.24
N LEU A 194 -35.69 2.92 8.05
CA LEU A 194 -36.43 1.66 8.09
C LEU A 194 -36.95 1.35 9.50
N GLY A 195 -36.19 1.65 10.54
CA GLY A 195 -36.62 1.50 11.94
C GLY A 195 -37.84 2.36 12.23
N SER A 196 -37.81 3.64 11.82
CA SER A 196 -38.94 4.57 12.00
C SER A 196 -40.18 4.06 11.27
N PHE A 197 -40.01 3.55 10.05
CA PHE A 197 -41.09 2.92 9.30
C PHE A 197 -41.62 1.65 9.98
N ALA A 198 -40.76 0.79 10.50
CA ALA A 198 -41.15 -0.44 11.19
C ALA A 198 -41.96 -0.13 12.47
N PHE A 199 -41.52 0.83 13.28
CA PHE A 199 -42.26 1.25 14.46
C PHE A 199 -43.60 1.90 14.12
N MET A 200 -43.66 2.72 13.08
CA MET A 200 -44.90 3.32 12.61
C MET A 200 -45.90 2.27 12.12
N THR A 201 -45.45 1.30 11.32
CA THR A 201 -46.33 0.28 10.72
C THR A 201 -46.75 -0.83 11.67
N VAL A 202 -45.85 -1.32 12.51
CA VAL A 202 -46.12 -2.40 13.47
C VAL A 202 -46.75 -1.84 14.75
N GLY A 203 -46.28 -0.68 15.22
CA GLY A 203 -46.74 -0.06 16.47
C GLY A 203 -47.96 0.84 16.31
N GLY A 204 -48.32 1.24 15.09
CA GLY A 204 -49.45 2.13 14.82
C GLY A 204 -49.30 3.53 15.44
N ILE A 205 -48.05 3.94 15.73
CA ILE A 205 -47.73 5.21 16.37
C ILE A 205 -47.38 6.28 15.32
N ASP A 206 -47.55 7.55 15.69
CA ASP A 206 -47.19 8.68 14.82
C ASP A 206 -45.72 8.67 14.43
N TYR A 207 -45.43 9.16 13.22
CA TYR A 207 -44.07 9.17 12.66
C TYR A 207 -43.04 9.85 13.57
N ILE A 208 -43.40 10.97 14.21
CA ILE A 208 -42.49 11.72 15.09
C ILE A 208 -42.10 10.87 16.31
N LEU A 209 -43.05 10.13 16.88
CA LEU A 209 -42.79 9.21 17.98
C LEU A 209 -41.97 7.99 17.51
N ALA A 210 -42.28 7.44 16.34
CA ALA A 210 -41.54 6.33 15.75
C ALA A 210 -40.07 6.68 15.45
N LEU A 211 -39.83 7.89 14.94
CA LEU A 211 -38.49 8.42 14.69
C LEU A 211 -37.73 8.61 16.01
N SER A 212 -38.40 9.15 17.03
CA SER A 212 -37.81 9.35 18.35
C SER A 212 -37.39 8.02 18.99
N TYR A 213 -38.24 6.99 18.94
CA TYR A 213 -37.88 5.65 19.44
C TYR A 213 -36.74 5.02 18.65
N SER A 214 -36.75 5.13 17.32
CA SER A 214 -35.67 4.61 16.47
C SER A 214 -34.33 5.27 16.81
N MET A 215 -34.34 6.59 17.00
CA MET A 215 -33.16 7.35 17.38
C MET A 215 -32.67 7.00 18.79
N LEU A 216 -33.57 6.82 19.75
CA LEU A 216 -33.22 6.38 21.11
C LEU A 216 -32.65 4.97 21.14
N ILE A 217 -33.24 4.02 20.40
CA ILE A 217 -32.75 2.65 20.31
C ILE A 217 -31.37 2.62 19.67
N ILE A 218 -31.20 3.28 18.52
CA ILE A 218 -29.90 3.36 17.84
C ILE A 218 -28.87 4.05 18.74
N ALA A 219 -29.21 5.14 19.41
CA ALA A 219 -28.33 5.80 20.37
C ALA A 219 -27.97 4.86 21.53
N GLY A 220 -28.93 4.11 22.07
CA GLY A 220 -28.71 3.10 23.11
C GLY A 220 -27.77 2.00 22.65
N VAL A 221 -27.96 1.45 21.44
CA VAL A 221 -27.05 0.46 20.84
C VAL A 221 -25.66 1.03 20.66
N LEU A 222 -25.53 2.26 20.13
CA LEU A 222 -24.24 2.93 19.97
C LEU A 222 -23.55 3.19 21.30
N LEU A 223 -24.29 3.57 22.34
CA LEU A 223 -23.76 3.76 23.69
C LEU A 223 -23.31 2.45 24.32
N LEU A 224 -24.09 1.37 24.19
CA LEU A 224 -23.71 0.03 24.65
C LEU A 224 -22.46 -0.46 23.91
N LEU A 225 -22.39 -0.24 22.60
CA LEU A 225 -21.23 -0.59 21.80
C LEU A 225 -20.00 0.24 22.19
N SER A 226 -20.17 1.55 22.41
CA SER A 226 -19.10 2.44 22.88
C SER A 226 -18.59 2.04 24.25
N PHE A 227 -19.50 1.70 25.17
CA PHE A 227 -19.18 1.21 26.50
C PHE A 227 -18.44 -0.15 26.44
N ALA A 228 -18.90 -1.07 25.59
CA ALA A 228 -18.24 -2.36 25.37
C ALA A 228 -16.86 -2.21 24.70
N TRP A 229 -16.67 -1.16 23.90
CA TRP A 229 -15.40 -0.87 23.23
C TRP A 229 -14.32 -0.38 24.19
N ASN A 230 -14.64 0.56 25.09
CA ASN A 230 -13.68 1.10 26.09
C ASN A 230 -14.30 1.20 27.49
N PRO A 231 -14.50 0.06 28.18
CA PRO A 231 -14.99 0.08 29.56
C PRO A 231 -13.93 0.70 30.46
N ARG A 232 -14.20 1.90 31.00
CA ARG A 232 -13.30 2.63 31.91
C ARG A 232 -13.10 1.94 33.28
N ALA A 233 -13.72 0.79 33.50
CA ALA A 233 -13.77 0.06 34.78
C ALA A 233 -12.71 -1.06 34.93
N GLY A 234 -11.59 -0.99 34.20
CA GLY A 234 -10.48 -1.95 34.35
C GLY A 234 -10.68 -3.32 33.65
N PHE A 235 -11.78 -3.50 32.92
CA PHE A 235 -11.94 -4.63 32.00
C PHE A 235 -11.20 -4.37 30.69
N SER A 236 -10.47 -5.37 30.20
CA SER A 236 -9.91 -5.36 28.85
C SER A 236 -11.05 -5.50 27.83
N GLY A 237 -11.55 -4.37 27.31
CA GLY A 237 -12.70 -4.33 26.39
C GLY A 237 -12.48 -5.00 25.03
N LEU A 238 -13.53 -4.99 24.19
CA LEU A 238 -13.48 -5.47 22.80
C LEU A 238 -12.35 -4.80 21.98
N SER A 239 -11.95 -3.59 22.34
CA SER A 239 -10.83 -2.87 21.74
C SER A 239 -9.50 -3.60 21.88
N VAL A 240 -9.25 -4.37 22.94
CA VAL A 240 -8.01 -5.15 23.10
C VAL A 240 -8.00 -6.38 22.19
N TYR A 241 -9.16 -7.01 21.97
CA TYR A 241 -9.29 -8.12 21.02
C TYR A 241 -9.15 -7.62 19.58
N PHE A 242 -9.77 -6.49 19.24
CA PHE A 242 -9.68 -5.89 17.91
C PHE A 242 -8.31 -5.27 17.63
N SER A 243 -7.68 -4.66 18.64
CA SER A 243 -6.29 -4.20 18.57
C SER A 243 -5.33 -5.37 18.40
N ARG A 244 -5.49 -6.47 19.13
CA ARG A 244 -4.71 -7.70 18.90
C ARG A 244 -4.90 -8.23 17.47
N TYR A 245 -6.12 -8.17 16.95
CA TYR A 245 -6.44 -8.58 15.58
C TYR A 245 -5.78 -7.66 14.54
N LEU A 246 -5.93 -6.34 14.63
CA LEU A 246 -5.33 -5.39 13.68
C LEU A 246 -3.81 -5.32 13.77
N LEU A 247 -3.25 -5.36 14.98
CA LEU A 247 -1.79 -5.39 15.16
C LEU A 247 -1.21 -6.68 14.59
N SER A 248 -1.99 -7.77 14.55
CA SER A 248 -1.60 -9.05 13.93
C SER A 248 -1.68 -9.09 12.41
N ILE A 249 -2.22 -8.07 11.73
CA ILE A 249 -2.58 -8.21 10.29
C ILE A 249 -1.64 -7.47 9.31
N GLY A 250 -0.78 -6.53 9.72
CA GLY A 250 0.06 -5.83 8.72
C GLY A 250 1.39 -5.29 9.19
N LEU A 251 1.38 -4.26 10.04
CA LEU A 251 2.54 -3.35 10.15
C LEU A 251 3.86 -3.97 10.66
N PRO A 252 3.90 -4.92 11.61
CA PRO A 252 5.17 -5.50 12.05
C PRO A 252 5.70 -6.56 11.07
N PHE A 253 4.80 -7.33 10.45
CA PHE A 253 5.17 -8.34 9.45
C PHE A 253 5.68 -7.68 8.17
N GLU A 254 4.99 -6.65 7.68
CA GLU A 254 5.44 -5.85 6.54
C GLU A 254 6.81 -5.23 6.80
N ARG A 255 7.03 -4.65 7.99
CA ARG A 255 8.34 -4.10 8.37
C ARG A 255 9.44 -5.15 8.37
N TRP A 256 9.14 -6.35 8.85
CA TRP A 256 10.11 -7.45 8.81
C TRP A 256 10.35 -7.94 7.37
N LEU A 257 9.33 -7.96 6.50
CA LEU A 257 9.49 -8.29 5.08
C LEU A 257 10.32 -7.24 4.33
N TYR A 258 10.12 -5.94 4.60
CA TYR A 258 10.98 -4.88 4.08
C TYR A 258 12.42 -5.05 4.55
N PHE A 259 12.62 -5.32 5.84
CA PHE A 259 13.94 -5.62 6.40
C PHE A 259 14.57 -6.86 5.74
N LEU A 260 13.80 -7.92 5.51
CA LEU A 260 14.28 -9.14 4.85
C LEU A 260 14.70 -8.86 3.40
N ALA A 261 13.92 -8.08 2.67
CA ALA A 261 14.21 -7.70 1.29
C ALA A 261 15.47 -6.82 1.21
N GLU A 262 15.62 -5.84 2.10
CA GLU A 262 16.83 -5.00 2.19
C GLU A 262 18.06 -5.82 2.57
N LEU A 263 17.95 -6.67 3.58
CA LEU A 263 19.02 -7.58 4.00
C LEU A 263 19.44 -8.53 2.87
N SER A 264 18.49 -8.97 2.03
CA SER A 264 18.78 -9.80 0.86
C SER A 264 19.60 -9.08 -0.20
N GLN A 265 19.57 -7.75 -0.26
CA GLN A 265 20.40 -6.98 -1.20
C GLN A 265 21.79 -6.70 -0.63
N LEU A 266 21.89 -6.51 0.68
CA LEU A 266 23.14 -6.15 1.35
C LEU A 266 24.06 -7.35 1.59
N GLU A 267 23.49 -8.49 2.01
CA GLU A 267 24.28 -9.66 2.40
C GLU A 267 24.35 -10.70 1.27
N THR A 268 25.58 -11.10 0.93
CA THR A 268 25.85 -12.10 -0.11
C THR A 268 26.04 -13.50 0.46
N LYS A 269 26.41 -13.61 1.75
CA LYS A 269 26.62 -14.91 2.40
C LYS A 269 25.30 -15.47 2.97
N PRO A 270 24.86 -16.66 2.54
CA PRO A 270 23.60 -17.25 2.99
C PRO A 270 23.50 -17.43 4.51
N GLU A 271 24.59 -17.81 5.17
CA GLU A 271 24.61 -18.08 6.62
C GLU A 271 24.44 -16.80 7.43
N ARG A 272 25.12 -15.72 7.03
CA ARG A 272 24.97 -14.40 7.66
C ARG A 272 23.57 -13.84 7.44
N PHE A 273 23.05 -13.98 6.23
CA PHE A 273 21.67 -13.60 5.90
C PHE A 273 20.67 -14.30 6.83
N MET A 274 20.80 -15.61 7.01
CA MET A 274 19.90 -16.39 7.87
C MET A 274 19.97 -15.93 9.33
N LYS A 275 21.19 -15.73 9.85
CA LYS A 275 21.41 -15.29 11.23
C LYS A 275 20.78 -13.91 11.49
N GLU A 276 21.01 -12.94 10.60
CA GLU A 276 20.49 -11.58 10.76
C GLU A 276 18.97 -11.52 10.55
N ALA A 277 18.43 -12.30 9.61
CA ALA A 277 16.98 -12.41 9.41
C ALA A 277 16.27 -12.97 10.67
N CYS A 278 16.85 -13.99 11.31
CA CYS A 278 16.35 -14.55 12.56
C CYS A 278 16.43 -13.56 13.74
N VAL A 279 17.51 -12.78 13.83
CA VAL A 279 17.62 -11.68 14.81
C VAL A 279 16.58 -10.59 14.54
N GLY A 280 16.31 -10.27 13.27
CA GLY A 280 15.22 -9.39 12.88
C GLY A 280 13.85 -9.91 13.30
N LEU A 281 13.63 -11.23 13.21
CA LEU A 281 12.39 -11.88 13.63
C LEU A 281 12.16 -11.74 15.15
N ALA A 282 13.24 -11.75 15.94
CA ALA A 282 13.21 -11.51 17.38
C ALA A 282 12.74 -10.09 17.77
N ARG A 283 12.80 -9.12 16.84
CA ARG A 283 12.31 -7.75 17.06
C ARG A 283 10.79 -7.65 16.97
N LEU A 284 10.11 -8.67 16.43
CA LEU A 284 8.65 -8.70 16.41
C LEU A 284 8.10 -8.81 17.84
N PRO A 285 7.07 -8.03 18.20
CA PRO A 285 6.60 -7.92 19.59
C PRO A 285 6.07 -9.24 20.18
N TRP A 286 5.71 -10.20 19.32
CA TRP A 286 5.14 -11.49 19.73
C TRP A 286 6.19 -12.59 19.89
N VAL A 287 7.37 -12.40 19.29
CA VAL A 287 8.46 -13.38 19.28
C VAL A 287 9.27 -13.19 20.56
N SER A 288 9.39 -14.26 21.35
CA SER A 288 10.30 -14.28 22.50
C SER A 288 11.70 -14.72 22.08
N GLY A 289 11.78 -15.62 21.10
CA GLY A 289 13.02 -16.18 20.58
C GLY A 289 12.74 -17.29 19.57
N GLY A 290 13.74 -18.07 19.21
CA GLY A 290 13.61 -19.20 18.31
C GLY A 290 14.91 -19.95 18.11
N PHE A 291 14.80 -21.07 17.42
CA PHE A 291 15.89 -21.92 16.99
C PHE A 291 15.78 -22.10 15.49
N TRP A 292 16.91 -21.96 14.78
CA TRP A 292 16.98 -22.24 13.37
C TRP A 292 18.10 -23.25 13.10
N HIS A 293 17.87 -24.10 12.13
CA HIS A 293 18.82 -25.08 11.64
C HIS A 293 18.73 -25.15 10.12
N THR A 294 19.89 -25.01 9.47
CA THR A 294 20.09 -25.23 8.04
C THR A 294 21.04 -26.41 7.87
N ALA A 295 21.24 -26.88 6.63
CA ALA A 295 22.19 -27.96 6.34
C ALA A 295 23.64 -27.65 6.77
N GLY A 296 24.01 -26.36 6.84
CA GLY A 296 25.38 -25.92 7.15
C GLY A 296 25.59 -25.40 8.58
N GLU A 297 24.59 -24.74 9.16
CA GLU A 297 24.71 -24.09 10.48
C GLU A 297 23.43 -24.21 11.31
N SER A 298 23.55 -23.99 12.61
CA SER A 298 22.41 -23.81 13.51
C SER A 298 22.66 -22.66 14.46
N GLY A 299 21.58 -22.06 14.94
CA GLY A 299 21.67 -20.99 15.92
C GLY A 299 20.37 -20.78 16.67
N ASP A 300 20.50 -20.19 17.85
CA ASP A 300 19.40 -19.73 18.67
C ASP A 300 19.34 -18.19 18.70
N PHE A 301 18.15 -17.67 18.98
CA PHE A 301 17.94 -16.24 19.21
C PHE A 301 16.87 -16.02 20.28
N GLY A 302 17.03 -14.98 21.09
CA GLY A 302 16.04 -14.58 22.10
C GLY A 302 15.90 -15.57 23.27
N LYS A 303 14.67 -15.71 23.79
CA LYS A 303 14.32 -16.53 24.96
C LYS A 303 13.28 -17.59 24.60
N VAL A 304 13.49 -18.80 25.11
CA VAL A 304 12.55 -19.92 25.01
C VAL A 304 11.26 -19.59 25.77
N SER A 305 10.12 -19.93 25.18
CA SER A 305 8.78 -19.76 25.76
C SER A 305 7.96 -21.03 25.56
N LYS A 306 6.86 -21.17 26.32
CA LYS A 306 5.99 -22.36 26.30
C LYS A 306 5.26 -22.57 24.98
N ASN A 307 4.96 -21.49 24.25
CA ASN A 307 4.24 -21.56 22.97
C ASN A 307 5.24 -21.49 21.82
N SER A 308 5.18 -22.43 20.88
CA SER A 308 6.06 -22.46 19.71
C SER A 308 5.30 -22.75 18.42
N VAL A 309 5.81 -22.21 17.31
CA VAL A 309 5.43 -22.60 15.95
C VAL A 309 6.64 -23.19 15.27
N GLU A 310 6.43 -24.30 14.59
CA GLU A 310 7.47 -24.99 13.84
C GLU A 310 7.17 -24.88 12.35
N PHE A 311 8.18 -24.44 11.62
CA PHE A 311 8.23 -24.48 10.19
C PHE A 311 9.39 -25.40 9.80
N THR A 312 9.09 -26.41 9.00
CA THR A 312 10.08 -27.36 8.49
C THR A 312 9.92 -27.44 6.99
N ASN A 313 11.02 -27.22 6.27
CA ASN A 313 11.17 -27.49 4.85
C ASN A 313 12.45 -28.31 4.63
N GLN A 314 12.70 -28.78 3.41
CA GLN A 314 13.87 -29.60 3.05
C GLN A 314 15.22 -28.92 3.38
N GLU A 315 15.27 -27.59 3.39
CA GLU A 315 16.50 -26.81 3.54
C GLU A 315 16.61 -26.08 4.90
N ILE A 316 15.48 -25.88 5.59
CA ILE A 316 15.42 -25.10 6.84
C ILE A 316 14.42 -25.69 7.84
N HIS A 317 14.86 -25.77 9.10
CA HIS A 317 14.02 -26.01 10.25
C HIS A 317 14.04 -24.76 11.14
N LEU A 318 12.89 -24.11 11.28
CA LEU A 318 12.70 -22.91 12.09
C LEU A 318 11.64 -23.16 13.16
N ARG A 319 12.03 -23.07 14.42
CA ARG A 319 11.11 -23.09 15.57
C ARG A 319 11.09 -21.72 16.23
N VAL A 320 9.94 -21.05 16.22
CA VAL A 320 9.77 -19.71 16.81
C VAL A 320 8.98 -19.81 18.09
N PHE A 321 9.53 -19.28 19.19
CA PHE A 321 8.89 -19.18 20.49
C PHE A 321 8.14 -17.86 20.62
N THR A 322 6.94 -17.92 21.21
CA THR A 322 6.04 -16.78 21.39
C THR A 322 5.57 -16.66 22.84
N ARG A 323 5.35 -15.42 23.30
CA ARG A 323 4.98 -15.15 24.70
C ARG A 323 3.57 -15.61 25.06
N LEU A 324 2.68 -15.66 24.07
CA LEU A 324 1.24 -15.93 24.22
C LEU A 324 0.82 -17.04 23.25
N PRO A 325 -0.26 -17.78 23.53
CA PRO A 325 -0.79 -18.76 22.58
C PRO A 325 -1.25 -18.06 21.30
N LEU A 326 -0.91 -18.63 20.15
CA LEU A 326 -1.19 -18.04 18.84
C LEU A 326 -2.57 -18.45 18.32
N SER A 327 -3.25 -17.53 17.64
CA SER A 327 -4.48 -17.84 16.90
C SER A 327 -4.17 -18.67 15.65
N PRO A 328 -5.12 -19.45 15.11
CA PRO A 328 -4.94 -20.20 13.87
C PRO A 328 -4.48 -19.32 12.69
N SER A 329 -4.98 -18.10 12.60
CA SER A 329 -4.53 -17.12 11.59
C SER A 329 -3.06 -16.74 11.77
N LEU A 330 -2.60 -16.50 13.00
CA LEU A 330 -1.22 -16.15 13.28
C LEU A 330 -0.26 -17.31 13.01
N VAL A 331 -0.67 -18.55 13.28
CA VAL A 331 0.11 -19.73 12.91
C VAL A 331 0.37 -19.76 11.41
N TRP A 332 -0.65 -19.51 10.58
CA TRP A 332 -0.51 -19.40 9.13
C TRP A 332 0.45 -18.28 8.70
N HIS A 333 0.42 -17.12 9.35
CA HIS A 333 1.35 -16.04 9.06
C HIS A 333 2.80 -16.43 9.39
N PHE A 334 3.04 -17.08 10.52
CA PHE A 334 4.37 -17.58 10.86
C PHE A 334 4.87 -18.65 9.89
N GLN A 335 3.97 -19.51 9.39
CA GLN A 335 4.31 -20.47 8.34
C GLN A 335 4.71 -19.76 7.05
N LEU A 336 3.96 -18.73 6.64
CA LEU A 336 4.29 -17.94 5.45
C LEU A 336 5.64 -17.22 5.59
N LEU A 337 5.94 -16.64 6.76
CA LEU A 337 7.24 -16.01 7.01
C LEU A 337 8.38 -17.02 6.98
N GLY A 338 8.19 -18.19 7.56
CA GLY A 338 9.14 -19.30 7.48
C GLY A 338 9.37 -19.74 6.03
N GLN A 339 8.30 -19.83 5.23
CA GLN A 339 8.38 -20.16 3.81
C GLN A 339 9.16 -19.10 3.03
N LEU A 340 8.82 -17.81 3.19
CA LEU A 340 9.52 -16.71 2.52
C LEU A 340 10.99 -16.68 2.91
N LEU A 341 11.31 -16.81 4.20
CA LEU A 341 12.70 -16.89 4.67
C LEU A 341 13.46 -18.03 3.99
N GLY A 342 12.83 -19.19 3.85
CA GLY A 342 13.38 -20.34 3.13
C GLY A 342 13.67 -20.05 1.66
N GLU A 343 12.71 -19.45 0.96
CA GLU A 343 12.88 -19.10 -0.46
C GLU A 343 14.05 -18.12 -0.66
N PHE A 344 14.16 -17.09 0.19
CA PHE A 344 15.29 -16.15 0.14
C PHE A 344 16.63 -16.83 0.46
N TYR A 345 16.66 -17.74 1.43
CA TYR A 345 17.87 -18.48 1.78
C TYR A 345 18.33 -19.40 0.63
N VAL A 346 17.41 -20.13 0.00
CA VAL A 346 17.71 -20.96 -1.18
C VAL A 346 18.17 -20.11 -2.35
N ALA A 347 17.55 -18.96 -2.58
CA ALA A 347 18.00 -18.01 -3.61
C ALA A 347 19.44 -17.55 -3.35
N LYS A 348 19.79 -17.25 -2.10
CA LYS A 348 21.16 -16.85 -1.71
C LYS A 348 22.18 -17.96 -1.90
N GLN A 349 21.85 -19.21 -1.55
CA GLN A 349 22.75 -20.34 -1.83
C GLN A 349 23.00 -20.51 -3.34
N ARG A 350 21.96 -20.36 -4.17
CA ARG A 350 22.08 -20.44 -5.63
C ARG A 350 22.98 -19.31 -6.16
N GLU A 351 22.80 -18.09 -5.66
CA GLU A 351 23.62 -16.94 -6.03
C GLU A 351 25.11 -17.19 -5.71
N GLN A 352 25.42 -17.65 -4.50
CA GLN A 352 26.79 -17.96 -4.09
C GLN A 352 27.41 -19.07 -4.94
N LYS A 353 26.65 -20.13 -5.23
CA LYS A 353 27.11 -21.24 -6.08
C LYS A 353 27.42 -20.77 -7.50
N LEU A 354 26.57 -19.92 -8.07
CA LEU A 354 26.79 -19.32 -9.39
C LEU A 354 28.03 -18.43 -9.40
N GLN A 355 28.20 -17.56 -8.41
CA GLN A 355 29.40 -16.71 -8.30
C GLN A 355 30.68 -17.54 -8.21
N GLN A 356 30.68 -18.62 -7.43
CA GLN A 356 31.83 -19.53 -7.31
C GLN A 356 32.13 -20.24 -8.63
N GLN A 357 31.10 -20.70 -9.35
CA GLN A 357 31.26 -21.33 -10.67
C GLN A 357 31.81 -20.35 -11.70
N THR A 358 31.27 -19.13 -11.77
CA THR A 358 31.75 -18.08 -12.67
C THR A 358 33.19 -17.70 -12.35
N TYR A 359 33.55 -17.59 -11.07
CA TYR A 359 34.93 -17.32 -10.66
C TYR A 359 35.88 -18.42 -11.14
N VAL A 360 35.56 -19.69 -10.88
CA VAL A 360 36.38 -20.83 -11.30
C VAL A 360 36.50 -20.88 -12.83
N GLN A 361 35.41 -20.66 -13.55
CA GLN A 361 35.43 -20.59 -15.01
C GLN A 361 36.29 -19.44 -15.54
N ALA A 362 36.17 -18.25 -14.96
CA ALA A 362 36.98 -17.09 -15.35
C ALA A 362 38.47 -17.33 -15.09
N VAL A 363 38.83 -17.98 -13.99
CA VAL A 363 40.21 -18.39 -13.69
C VAL A 363 40.70 -19.41 -14.71
N HIS A 364 39.90 -20.42 -15.07
CA HIS A 364 40.27 -21.39 -16.09
C HIS A 364 40.42 -20.76 -17.48
N GLU A 365 39.51 -19.88 -17.90
CA GLU A 365 39.59 -19.22 -19.20
C GLU A 365 40.77 -18.25 -19.28
N THR A 366 40.99 -17.45 -18.23
CA THR A 366 42.14 -16.54 -18.14
C THR A 366 43.44 -17.32 -18.10
N GLY A 367 43.49 -18.42 -17.34
CA GLY A 367 44.64 -19.32 -17.29
C GLY A 367 44.96 -19.93 -18.65
N ALA A 368 43.95 -20.43 -19.36
CA ALA A 368 44.11 -20.98 -20.71
C ALA A 368 44.58 -19.93 -21.73
N ARG A 369 43.99 -18.72 -21.69
CA ARG A 369 44.35 -17.61 -22.57
C ARG A 369 45.78 -17.12 -22.31
N MET A 370 46.12 -16.86 -21.05
CA MET A 370 47.47 -16.49 -20.63
C MET A 370 48.49 -17.56 -21.06
N THR A 371 48.14 -18.83 -20.90
CA THR A 371 49.01 -19.94 -21.31
C THR A 371 49.29 -19.92 -22.81
N HIS A 372 48.26 -19.71 -23.61
CA HIS A 372 48.38 -19.59 -25.05
C HIS A 372 49.26 -18.40 -25.46
N ASP A 373 49.07 -17.24 -24.83
CA ASP A 373 49.83 -16.03 -25.14
C ASP A 373 51.32 -16.19 -24.79
N VAL A 374 51.64 -16.82 -23.65
CA VAL A 374 53.03 -17.13 -23.28
C VAL A 374 53.64 -18.12 -24.27
N LYS A 375 52.90 -19.14 -24.73
CA LYS A 375 53.38 -20.07 -25.76
C LYS A 375 53.70 -19.34 -27.07
N ASN A 376 52.85 -18.41 -27.50
CA ASN A 376 53.09 -17.63 -28.71
C ASN A 376 54.32 -16.73 -28.58
N LEU A 377 54.52 -16.10 -27.43
CA LEU A 377 55.74 -15.33 -27.15
C LEU A 377 56.98 -16.23 -27.23
N LEU A 378 56.96 -17.40 -26.59
CA LEU A 378 58.05 -18.38 -26.66
C LEU A 378 58.36 -18.83 -28.09
N GLN A 379 57.33 -19.10 -28.89
CA GLN A 379 57.49 -19.44 -30.30
C GLN A 379 58.11 -18.29 -31.10
N SER A 380 57.64 -17.06 -30.91
CA SER A 380 58.21 -15.88 -31.59
C SER A 380 59.68 -15.65 -31.21
N LEU A 381 60.02 -15.85 -29.93
CA LEU A 381 61.38 -15.71 -29.41
C LEU A 381 62.30 -16.78 -29.98
N ASN A 382 61.82 -18.02 -30.11
CA ASN A 382 62.55 -19.10 -30.78
C ASN A 382 62.79 -18.83 -32.28
N VAL A 383 61.80 -18.29 -32.99
CA VAL A 383 61.94 -17.89 -34.39
C VAL A 383 62.98 -16.77 -34.53
N LEU A 384 62.98 -15.78 -33.64
CA LEU A 384 63.97 -14.71 -33.61
C LEU A 384 65.37 -15.22 -33.27
N CYS A 385 65.52 -16.14 -32.31
CA CYS A 385 66.79 -16.83 -32.06
C CYS A 385 67.31 -17.53 -33.32
N ALA A 386 66.47 -18.32 -33.98
CA ALA A 386 66.86 -19.07 -35.18
C ALA A 386 67.18 -18.16 -36.38
N ALA A 387 66.52 -17.01 -36.51
CA ALA A 387 66.82 -16.01 -37.52
C ALA A 387 68.16 -15.31 -37.23
N ALA A 388 68.41 -14.92 -35.97
CA ALA A 388 69.67 -14.32 -35.55
C ALA A 388 70.88 -15.27 -35.67
N GLU A 389 70.67 -16.58 -35.61
CA GLU A 389 71.72 -17.57 -35.90
C GLU A 389 72.02 -17.73 -37.39
N ARG A 390 71.08 -17.40 -38.27
CA ARG A 390 71.22 -17.51 -39.74
C ARG A 390 71.79 -16.26 -40.38
N ASP A 391 71.49 -15.08 -39.84
CA ASP A 391 71.93 -13.79 -40.40
C ASP A 391 73.39 -13.50 -39.98
N THR A 392 74.32 -14.12 -40.71
CA THR A 392 75.77 -13.89 -40.57
C THR A 392 76.25 -13.04 -41.74
N ALA A 393 75.96 -11.74 -41.68
CA ALA A 393 76.61 -10.74 -42.54
C ALA A 393 77.57 -9.88 -41.70
N PRO A 394 78.84 -9.70 -42.12
CA PRO A 394 79.83 -8.97 -41.37
C PRO A 394 79.68 -7.47 -41.65
N ASP A 395 79.14 -6.72 -40.69
CA ASP A 395 79.67 -5.44 -40.22
C ASP A 395 78.65 -4.70 -39.32
N ALA A 396 79.17 -4.12 -38.23
CA ALA A 396 78.52 -3.31 -37.19
C ALA A 396 77.67 -4.07 -36.12
N GLY A 397 78.31 -4.47 -35.01
CA GLY A 397 77.64 -4.74 -33.72
C GLY A 397 77.98 -6.05 -32.99
N GLY A 398 79.25 -6.49 -32.97
CA GLY A 398 79.67 -7.82 -32.49
C GLY A 398 79.40 -8.16 -31.00
N GLU A 399 79.28 -7.19 -30.10
CA GLU A 399 78.98 -7.45 -28.68
C GLU A 399 77.47 -7.61 -28.40
N LEU A 400 76.61 -6.84 -29.07
CA LEU A 400 75.16 -6.88 -28.84
C LEU A 400 74.53 -8.14 -29.46
N SER A 401 75.01 -8.54 -30.65
CA SER A 401 74.58 -9.75 -31.34
C SER A 401 75.01 -11.03 -30.60
N SER A 402 76.21 -11.04 -30.02
CA SER A 402 76.68 -12.16 -29.19
C SER A 402 75.97 -12.25 -27.83
N LEU A 403 75.63 -11.11 -27.22
CA LEU A 403 74.77 -11.06 -26.02
C LEU A 403 73.35 -11.55 -26.29
N MET A 404 72.72 -11.12 -27.40
CA MET A 404 71.40 -11.60 -27.83
C MET A 404 71.40 -13.11 -28.05
N ARG A 405 72.44 -13.64 -28.71
CA ARG A 405 72.61 -15.07 -28.97
C ARG A 405 72.71 -15.92 -27.70
N ARG A 406 73.26 -15.38 -26.61
CA ARG A 406 73.36 -16.09 -25.32
C ARG A 406 72.14 -15.89 -24.40
N GLN A 407 71.53 -14.71 -24.41
CA GLN A 407 70.46 -14.36 -23.46
C GLN A 407 69.05 -14.72 -23.93
N LEU A 408 68.76 -14.64 -25.24
CA LEU A 408 67.42 -14.98 -25.76
C LEU A 408 67.05 -16.45 -25.50
N PRO A 409 67.92 -17.46 -25.73
CA PRO A 409 67.60 -18.85 -25.43
C PRO A 409 67.39 -19.11 -23.92
N ALA A 410 68.17 -18.44 -23.07
CA ALA A 410 68.03 -18.53 -21.62
C ALA A 410 66.71 -17.91 -21.13
N ILE A 411 66.26 -16.82 -21.76
CA ILE A 411 64.97 -16.19 -21.50
C ILE A 411 63.83 -17.11 -21.97
N THR A 412 63.92 -17.71 -23.16
CA THR A 412 62.97 -18.73 -23.63
C THR A 412 62.87 -19.89 -22.65
N GLN A 413 64.00 -20.46 -22.23
CA GLN A 413 64.00 -21.62 -21.33
C GLN A 413 63.41 -21.28 -19.95
N ARG A 414 63.71 -20.10 -19.40
CA ARG A 414 63.13 -19.63 -18.13
C ARG A 414 61.63 -19.35 -18.25
N LEU A 415 61.17 -18.74 -19.34
CA LEU A 415 59.75 -18.50 -19.60
C LEU A 415 58.99 -19.82 -19.79
N GLN A 416 59.56 -20.80 -20.49
CA GLN A 416 58.99 -22.13 -20.66
C GLN A 416 58.88 -22.87 -19.31
N GLN A 417 59.94 -22.86 -18.50
CA GLN A 417 59.91 -23.45 -17.16
C GLN A 417 58.91 -22.77 -16.22
N THR A 418 58.73 -21.46 -16.35
CA THR A 418 57.74 -20.70 -15.57
C THR A 418 56.31 -21.02 -16.03
N LEU A 419 56.10 -21.18 -17.34
CA LEU A 419 54.82 -21.61 -17.91
C LEU A 419 54.44 -23.03 -17.46
N ASP A 420 55.39 -23.97 -17.47
CA ASP A 420 55.15 -25.36 -17.04
C ASP A 420 54.78 -25.43 -15.55
N LYS A 421 55.39 -24.58 -14.70
CA LYS A 421 55.04 -24.43 -13.27
C LYS A 421 53.66 -23.81 -13.04
N LEU A 422 53.18 -22.94 -13.95
CA LEU A 422 51.86 -22.34 -13.87
C LEU A 422 50.76 -23.27 -14.41
N GLN A 423 51.06 -24.08 -15.44
CA GLN A 423 50.12 -25.05 -16.01
C GLN A 423 49.83 -26.23 -15.08
N LYS A 424 50.80 -26.63 -14.25
CA LYS A 424 50.61 -27.61 -13.19
C LYS A 424 50.85 -26.92 -11.86
N PRO A 425 49.84 -26.27 -11.25
CA PRO A 425 49.93 -26.00 -9.83
C PRO A 425 50.03 -27.37 -9.19
N ASP A 426 51.19 -27.70 -8.60
CA ASP A 426 51.35 -28.95 -7.88
C ASP A 426 50.15 -29.06 -6.93
N ALA A 427 49.33 -30.10 -7.11
CA ALA A 427 48.38 -30.56 -6.11
C ALA A 427 49.14 -31.15 -4.90
N SER A 428 50.23 -30.49 -4.51
CA SER A 428 50.94 -30.71 -3.26
C SER A 428 50.01 -30.27 -2.17
N ASN A 429 49.39 -31.27 -1.53
CA ASN A 429 48.66 -31.20 -0.27
C ASN A 429 48.92 -29.91 0.49
N GLY A 430 48.02 -28.93 0.34
CA GLY A 430 47.99 -27.76 1.19
C GLY A 430 47.83 -28.24 2.61
N ARG A 431 48.94 -28.28 3.36
CA ARG A 431 48.94 -28.64 4.76
C ARG A 431 48.25 -27.48 5.48
N PHE A 432 47.01 -27.70 5.92
CA PHE A 432 46.30 -26.72 6.73
C PHE A 432 47.12 -26.43 7.99
N ILE A 433 47.61 -25.21 8.12
CA ILE A 433 48.33 -24.71 9.29
C ILE A 433 47.37 -23.77 10.04
N LYS A 434 47.46 -23.73 11.37
CA LYS A 434 46.65 -22.80 12.17
C LYS A 434 47.06 -21.35 11.85
N ALA A 435 46.08 -20.46 11.76
CA ALA A 435 46.28 -19.06 11.39
C ALA A 435 47.32 -18.35 12.29
N ASP A 436 47.34 -18.73 13.57
CA ASP A 436 48.22 -18.24 14.63
C ASP A 436 49.69 -18.44 14.22
N THR A 437 50.02 -19.60 13.67
CA THR A 437 51.38 -19.95 13.22
C THR A 437 51.79 -19.34 11.88
N TRP A 438 50.84 -18.88 11.05
CA TRP A 438 51.15 -18.18 9.80
C TRP A 438 51.50 -16.71 10.04
N TRP A 439 50.93 -16.11 11.10
CA TRP A 439 51.08 -14.69 11.38
C TRP A 439 52.42 -14.30 12.06
N GLU A 440 53.17 -15.29 12.58
CA GLU A 440 54.47 -15.09 13.25
C GLU A 440 55.69 -15.34 12.35
N GLY A 441 55.49 -15.76 11.09
CA GLY A 441 56.54 -15.92 10.08
C GLY A 441 56.44 -14.87 8.98
#